data_AF-A0A7J7JF14-F1
#
_entry.id   AF-A0A7J7JF14-F1
#
_cell.length_a   1.000
_cell.length_b   1.000
_cell.length_c   1.000
_cell.angle_alpha   90.00
_cell.angle_beta   90.00
_cell.angle_gamma   90.00
#
_symmetry.space_group_name_H-M   'P 1'
#
loop_
_entity.id
_entity.type
_entity.pdbx_description
1 polymer ?
#
loop_
_entity_poly.entity_id
_entity_poly.type
_entity_poly.pdbx_seq_one_letter_code
_entity_poly.pdbx_strand_id
1 'polypeptide(L)'
;MTITCVVILVYGYECDREQVSVDGPPPCHAPDVRLRCQNGGTAVYESDKCWCDCPVTWQGDYDCSKPTRDPVDLPPGSDICVGGEPMADFCRQPGGGCLNGGECYNQCDSFWCKCPNPKENDYYGKRCEYKPSK
;
A
#
# COMPACT_ATOMS: atom_id res chain seq x y z
N MET A 1 26.28 14.93 -1.24
CA MET A 1 25.12 14.35 -1.93
C MET A 1 25.26 14.76 -3.38
N THR A 2 25.58 13.82 -4.27
CA THR A 2 25.95 14.13 -5.66
C THR A 2 24.93 13.46 -6.55
N ILE A 3 24.17 14.25 -7.32
CA ILE A 3 23.15 13.74 -8.24
C ILE A 3 23.81 13.67 -9.62
N THR A 4 23.87 12.47 -10.18
CA THR A 4 24.37 12.25 -11.54
C THR A 4 23.16 12.00 -12.42
N CYS A 5 22.76 12.99 -13.23
CA CYS A 5 21.68 12.81 -14.20
C CYS A 5 22.30 12.58 -15.59
N VAL A 6 21.77 11.60 -16.31
CA VAL A 6 22.17 11.33 -17.70
C VAL A 6 21.09 11.87 -18.62
N VAL A 7 21.50 12.61 -19.66
CA VAL A 7 20.60 13.16 -20.67
C VAL A 7 20.26 12.06 -21.66
N ILE A 8 18.99 11.68 -21.76
CA ILE A 8 18.53 10.77 -22.81
C ILE A 8 17.99 11.60 -23.98
N LEU A 9 18.63 11.46 -25.14
CA LEU A 9 18.44 12.27 -26.35
C LEU A 9 17.12 12.02 -27.08
N VAL A 10 16.01 11.82 -26.37
CA VAL A 10 14.69 11.92 -27.01
C VAL A 10 13.60 12.54 -26.12
N TYR A 11 13.46 12.24 -24.81
CA TYR A 11 12.37 12.84 -24.00
C TYR A 11 12.63 12.92 -22.47
N GLY A 12 13.73 13.51 -22.02
CA GLY A 12 13.90 13.94 -20.63
C GLY A 12 15.15 13.47 -19.91
N TYR A 13 15.25 13.80 -18.62
CA TYR A 13 16.36 13.43 -17.75
C TYR A 13 15.97 12.19 -16.95
N GLU A 14 16.79 11.14 -17.03
CA GLU A 14 16.71 10.01 -16.10
C GLU A 14 17.81 10.26 -15.05
N CYS A 15 17.39 10.56 -13.82
CA CYS A 15 18.31 10.75 -12.72
C CYS A 15 18.34 9.44 -11.93
N ASP A 16 19.49 8.77 -11.97
CA ASP A 16 19.76 7.62 -11.12
C ASP A 16 19.97 8.16 -9.70
N ARG A 17 18.86 8.33 -8.97
CA ARG A 17 18.95 8.38 -7.51
C ARG A 17 19.34 6.97 -7.13
N GLU A 18 20.47 6.83 -6.45
CA GLU A 18 20.78 5.66 -5.65
C GLU A 18 19.55 5.39 -4.78
N GLN A 19 18.65 4.55 -5.29
CA GLN A 19 17.56 3.98 -4.53
C GLN A 19 18.31 3.05 -3.61
N VAL A 20 18.69 3.57 -2.44
CA VAL A 20 18.98 2.72 -1.30
C VAL A 20 17.82 1.73 -1.30
N SER A 21 18.10 0.46 -1.57
CA SER A 21 17.08 -0.57 -1.46
C SER A 21 16.74 -0.62 0.02
N VAL A 22 15.75 0.18 0.40
CA VAL A 22 15.05 0.05 1.67
C VAL A 22 14.05 -1.07 1.42
N ASP A 23 14.57 -2.29 1.32
CA ASP A 23 13.81 -3.54 1.41
C ASP A 23 13.32 -3.74 2.87
N GLY A 24 12.80 -2.68 3.47
CA GLY A 24 12.36 -2.62 4.85
C GLY A 24 11.42 -1.43 5.06
N PRO A 25 10.33 -1.60 5.84
CA PRO A 25 9.46 -0.50 6.25
C PRO A 25 10.32 0.63 6.86
N PRO A 26 10.09 1.91 6.50
CA PRO A 26 10.79 3.01 7.15
C PRO A 26 10.53 2.95 8.68
N PRO A 27 11.56 3.15 9.52
CA PRO A 27 11.38 3.11 10.96
C PRO A 27 10.50 4.27 11.40
N CYS A 28 9.42 3.94 12.11
CA CYS A 28 8.33 4.87 12.44
C CYS A 28 8.68 5.88 13.54
N HIS A 29 9.93 5.88 14.00
CA HIS A 29 10.46 6.72 15.08
C HIS A 29 11.52 7.73 14.64
N ALA A 30 11.74 7.94 13.34
CA ALA A 30 12.66 8.99 12.91
C ALA A 30 11.94 10.36 12.90
N PRO A 31 12.32 11.33 13.77
CA PRO A 31 11.72 12.67 13.77
C PRO A 31 11.89 13.42 12.43
N ASP A 32 12.79 12.96 11.56
CA ASP A 32 13.16 13.58 10.29
C ASP A 32 12.60 12.90 9.02
N VAL A 33 11.94 11.73 9.14
CA VAL A 33 11.27 11.07 8.00
C VAL A 33 9.81 10.83 8.34
N ARG A 34 9.02 11.91 8.33
CA ARG A 34 7.57 11.78 8.40
C ARG A 34 7.08 10.96 7.22
N LEU A 35 6.36 9.86 7.50
CA LEU A 35 5.61 9.12 6.49
C LEU A 35 4.70 10.10 5.73
N ARG A 36 4.88 10.23 4.42
CA ARG A 36 4.14 11.17 3.58
C ARG A 36 3.15 10.42 2.72
N CYS A 37 1.94 10.28 3.23
CA CYS A 37 0.82 9.75 2.47
C CYS A 37 0.32 10.82 1.49
N GLN A 38 0.19 10.44 0.22
CA GLN A 38 -0.31 11.29 -0.86
C GLN A 38 -1.79 11.01 -1.11
N ASN A 39 -2.41 11.79 -1.99
CA ASN A 39 -3.75 11.52 -2.54
C ASN A 39 -4.86 11.30 -1.51
N GLY A 40 -4.75 11.93 -0.33
CA GLY A 40 -5.74 11.81 0.75
C GLY A 40 -5.50 10.63 1.70
N GLY A 41 -4.36 9.93 1.59
CA GLY A 41 -3.97 8.90 2.54
C GLY A 41 -3.67 9.45 3.93
N THR A 42 -3.96 8.64 4.95
CA THR A 42 -3.72 8.96 6.36
C THR A 42 -2.58 8.12 6.90
N ALA A 43 -1.59 8.74 7.54
CA ALA A 43 -0.51 8.00 8.18
C ALA A 43 -1.02 7.30 9.45
N VAL A 44 -0.81 5.99 9.53
CA VAL A 44 -1.15 5.14 10.68
C VAL A 44 0.14 4.68 11.35
N TYR A 45 0.13 4.62 12.68
CA TYR A 45 1.27 4.24 13.52
C TYR A 45 0.81 3.23 14.57
N GLU A 46 1.35 2.02 14.53
CA GLU A 46 1.03 0.94 15.47
C GLU A 46 2.26 0.09 15.78
N SER A 47 2.62 -0.03 17.07
CA SER A 47 3.62 -0.99 17.57
C SER A 47 4.92 -1.01 16.73
N ASP A 48 5.54 0.15 16.54
CA ASP A 48 6.76 0.39 15.74
C ASP A 48 6.63 0.18 14.23
N LYS A 49 5.41 -0.06 13.73
CA LYS A 49 5.06 -0.10 12.31
C LYS A 49 4.23 1.12 11.93
N CYS A 50 4.32 1.49 10.67
CA CYS A 50 3.61 2.63 10.12
C CYS A 50 3.38 2.39 8.64
N TRP A 51 2.23 2.82 8.18
CA TRP A 51 1.80 2.69 6.80
C TRP A 51 0.79 3.80 6.50
N CYS A 52 0.51 3.99 5.23
CA CYS A 52 -0.54 4.86 4.77
C CYS A 52 -1.84 4.08 4.61
N ASP A 53 -2.88 4.50 5.33
CA ASP A 53 -4.25 4.11 5.03
C ASP A 53 -4.70 4.93 3.80
N CYS A 54 -4.65 4.28 2.64
CA CYS A 54 -4.96 4.92 1.36
C CYS A 54 -6.46 4.90 1.08
N PRO A 55 -7.02 5.94 0.42
CA PRO A 55 -8.35 5.85 -0.15
C PRO A 55 -8.46 4.68 -1.13
N VAL A 56 -9.66 4.14 -1.32
CA VAL A 56 -9.91 2.92 -2.10
C VAL A 56 -9.45 2.95 -3.56
N THR A 57 -9.18 4.14 -4.13
CA THR A 57 -8.66 4.33 -5.49
C THR A 57 -7.15 4.57 -5.54
N TRP A 58 -6.43 4.45 -4.42
CA TRP A 58 -4.99 4.63 -4.31
C TRP A 58 -4.30 3.48 -3.56
N GLN A 59 -3.04 3.23 -3.88
CA GLN A 59 -2.22 2.18 -3.28
C GLN A 59 -0.77 2.65 -3.08
N GLY A 60 -0.03 1.86 -2.32
CA GLY A 60 1.35 2.14 -1.92
C GLY A 60 1.41 2.26 -0.41
N ASP A 61 1.88 1.19 0.25
CA ASP A 61 1.86 1.04 1.71
C ASP A 61 2.46 2.22 2.48
N TYR A 62 3.33 3.00 1.84
CA TYR A 62 4.07 4.08 2.50
C TYR A 62 3.86 5.46 1.87
N ASP A 63 3.08 5.57 0.79
CA ASP A 63 2.95 6.82 0.05
C ASP A 63 1.62 7.05 -0.66
N CYS A 64 0.77 6.04 -0.87
CA CYS A 64 -0.46 6.13 -1.67
C CYS A 64 -0.23 6.74 -3.08
N SER A 65 0.92 6.50 -3.72
CA SER A 65 1.31 7.17 -4.96
C SER A 65 0.72 6.57 -6.22
N LYS A 66 0.23 5.33 -6.17
CA LYS A 66 -0.20 4.58 -7.36
C LYS A 66 -1.72 4.48 -7.41
N PRO A 67 -2.35 4.71 -8.58
CA PRO A 67 -3.79 4.57 -8.72
C PRO A 67 -4.21 3.10 -8.72
N THR A 68 -5.39 2.83 -8.18
CA THR A 68 -6.06 1.52 -8.25
C THR A 68 -7.53 1.71 -8.60
N ARG A 69 -8.18 0.65 -9.09
CA ARG A 69 -9.60 0.65 -9.43
C ARG A 69 -10.43 0.44 -8.17
N ASP A 70 -11.56 1.16 -8.07
CA ASP A 70 -12.50 0.96 -6.98
C ASP A 70 -13.04 -0.49 -6.98
N PRO A 71 -12.87 -1.24 -5.86
CA PRO A 71 -13.30 -2.63 -5.74
C PRO A 71 -14.80 -2.82 -5.48
N VAL A 72 -15.57 -1.75 -5.21
CA VAL A 72 -16.99 -1.86 -4.78
C VAL A 72 -17.86 -2.68 -5.73
N ASP A 73 -17.62 -2.59 -7.04
CA ASP A 73 -18.38 -3.30 -8.07
C ASP A 73 -17.64 -4.51 -8.65
N LEU A 74 -16.58 -4.97 -7.99
CA LEU A 74 -15.76 -6.09 -8.46
C LEU A 74 -15.91 -7.31 -7.55
N PRO A 75 -15.93 -8.53 -8.12
CA PRO A 75 -15.96 -9.75 -7.31
C PRO A 75 -14.68 -9.88 -6.48
N PRO A 76 -14.73 -10.47 -5.27
CA PRO A 76 -13.55 -10.74 -4.47
C PRO A 76 -12.51 -11.56 -5.24
N GLY A 77 -11.23 -11.22 -5.06
CA GLY A 77 -10.09 -11.79 -5.78
C GLY A 77 -9.81 -11.12 -7.13
N SER A 78 -10.53 -10.05 -7.48
CA SER A 78 -10.26 -9.29 -8.71
C SER A 78 -8.97 -8.49 -8.62
N ASP A 79 -8.38 -8.28 -9.80
CA ASP A 79 -7.24 -7.38 -9.97
C ASP A 79 -7.71 -5.94 -10.12
N ILE A 80 -7.22 -5.07 -9.27
CA ILE A 80 -7.55 -3.64 -9.23
C ILE A 80 -6.36 -2.76 -9.62
N CYS A 81 -5.26 -3.34 -10.09
CA CYS A 81 -4.15 -2.57 -10.66
C CYS A 81 -4.59 -1.76 -11.89
N VAL A 82 -4.27 -0.47 -11.92
CA VAL A 82 -4.57 0.41 -13.07
C VAL A 82 -3.31 0.56 -13.92
N GLY A 83 -3.41 0.22 -15.21
CA GLY A 83 -2.31 0.40 -16.16
C GLY A 83 -1.22 -0.68 -16.09
N GLY A 84 -1.51 -1.83 -15.47
CA GLY A 84 -0.59 -2.97 -15.40
C GLY A 84 -1.26 -4.21 -14.81
N GLU A 85 -0.46 -5.26 -14.63
CA GLU A 85 -0.85 -6.49 -13.94
C GLU A 85 -0.29 -6.48 -12.51
N PRO A 86 -0.99 -7.10 -11.53
CA PRO A 86 -0.44 -7.33 -10.20
C PRO A 86 0.88 -8.10 -10.24
N MET A 87 1.84 -7.71 -9.41
CA MET A 87 3.11 -8.42 -9.24
C MET A 87 2.92 -9.86 -8.78
N ALA A 88 1.83 -10.16 -8.09
CA ALA A 88 1.43 -11.50 -7.68
C ALA A 88 -0.07 -11.58 -7.39
N ASP A 89 -0.60 -12.81 -7.37
CA ASP A 89 -1.94 -13.12 -6.86
C ASP A 89 -1.87 -13.27 -5.32
N PHE A 90 -1.73 -12.14 -4.63
CA PHE A 90 -1.63 -12.08 -3.17
C PHE A 90 -2.86 -12.64 -2.46
N CYS A 91 -4.03 -12.57 -3.10
CA CYS A 91 -5.27 -13.14 -2.58
C CYS A 91 -5.29 -14.68 -2.58
N ARG A 92 -4.47 -15.33 -3.40
CA ARG A 92 -4.31 -16.80 -3.40
C ARG A 92 -3.07 -17.29 -2.66
N GLN A 93 -2.19 -16.39 -2.22
CA GLN A 93 -0.98 -16.79 -1.50
C GLN A 93 -1.32 -17.34 -0.10
N PRO A 94 -0.68 -18.44 0.34
CA PRO A 94 -0.84 -18.96 1.69
C PRO A 94 -0.32 -17.94 2.71
N GLY A 95 -1.20 -17.46 3.58
CA GLY A 95 -0.87 -16.38 4.51
C GLY A 95 -0.73 -15.00 3.85
N GLY A 96 -1.10 -14.87 2.57
CA GLY A 96 -1.36 -13.60 1.87
C GLY A 96 -2.86 -13.29 1.86
N GLY A 97 -3.23 -12.01 1.74
CA GLY A 97 -4.62 -11.57 1.71
C GLY A 97 -5.22 -11.23 3.08
N CYS A 98 -6.55 -11.23 3.13
CA CYS A 98 -7.33 -10.71 4.25
C CYS A 98 -7.62 -11.76 5.31
N LEU A 99 -7.65 -11.33 6.56
CA LEU A 99 -8.02 -12.12 7.73
C LEU A 99 -9.51 -11.90 8.05
N ASN A 100 -10.03 -12.70 8.98
CA ASN A 100 -11.33 -12.49 9.63
C ASN A 100 -12.53 -12.27 8.67
N GLY A 101 -12.51 -12.92 7.51
CA GLY A 101 -13.59 -12.80 6.51
C GLY A 101 -13.51 -11.54 5.64
N GLY A 102 -12.36 -10.86 5.59
CA GLY A 102 -12.11 -9.77 4.65
C GLY A 102 -12.16 -10.22 3.18
N GLU A 103 -12.74 -9.38 2.33
CA GLU A 103 -12.72 -9.58 0.87
C GLU A 103 -11.41 -9.02 0.31
N CYS A 104 -10.65 -9.86 -0.40
CA CYS A 104 -9.31 -9.52 -0.91
C CYS A 104 -9.35 -9.05 -2.36
N TYR A 105 -8.50 -8.09 -2.71
CA TYR A 105 -8.32 -7.58 -4.07
C TYR A 105 -6.84 -7.39 -4.38
N ASN A 106 -6.37 -7.82 -5.55
CA ASN A 106 -4.97 -7.73 -5.95
C ASN A 106 -4.64 -6.33 -6.48
N GLN A 107 -3.68 -5.65 -5.84
CA GLN A 107 -3.13 -4.37 -6.27
C GLN A 107 -1.87 -4.57 -7.11
N CYS A 108 -1.33 -3.50 -7.72
CA CYS A 108 -0.15 -3.66 -8.59
C CYS A 108 1.06 -4.28 -7.86
N ASP A 109 1.32 -3.89 -6.60
CA ASP A 109 2.47 -4.34 -5.81
C ASP A 109 2.07 -4.98 -4.47
N SER A 110 0.77 -5.12 -4.21
CA SER A 110 0.27 -5.66 -2.95
C SER A 110 -1.17 -6.15 -3.06
N PHE A 111 -1.91 -6.17 -1.95
CA PHE A 111 -3.33 -6.44 -1.90
C PHE A 111 -4.05 -5.43 -1.01
N TRP A 112 -5.35 -5.26 -1.27
CA TRP A 112 -6.26 -4.49 -0.42
C TRP A 112 -7.36 -5.39 0.16
N CYS A 113 -7.81 -5.04 1.35
CA CYS A 113 -8.82 -5.77 2.09
C CYS A 113 -10.03 -4.92 2.42
N LYS A 114 -11.20 -5.39 2.03
CA LYS A 114 -12.47 -4.87 2.51
C LYS A 114 -12.86 -5.61 3.78
N CYS A 115 -12.71 -4.94 4.91
CA CYS A 115 -13.02 -5.57 6.20
C CYS A 115 -14.52 -5.64 6.46
N PRO A 116 -15.06 -6.81 6.85
CA PRO A 116 -16.46 -6.94 7.19
C PRO A 116 -16.76 -6.18 8.48
N ASN A 117 -17.94 -5.58 8.56
CA ASN A 117 -18.50 -4.96 9.76
C ASN A 117 -17.52 -4.11 10.60
N PRO A 118 -16.98 -2.99 10.05
CA PRO A 118 -16.14 -2.06 10.81
C PRO A 118 -16.84 -1.41 12.01
N LYS A 119 -18.18 -1.49 12.09
CA LYS A 119 -18.98 -0.93 13.19
C LYS A 119 -19.31 -1.90 14.34
N GLU A 120 -19.24 -3.21 14.10
CA GLU A 120 -19.68 -4.21 15.09
C GLU A 120 -18.53 -5.03 15.65
N ASN A 121 -17.57 -5.43 14.81
CA ASN A 121 -16.48 -6.32 15.21
C ASN A 121 -15.10 -5.65 15.21
N ASP A 122 -15.04 -4.36 14.87
CA ASP A 122 -13.82 -3.56 14.97
C ASP A 122 -12.62 -4.23 14.25
N TYR A 123 -12.81 -4.77 13.03
CA TYR A 123 -11.69 -5.23 12.19
C TYR A 123 -11.10 -4.02 11.45
N TYR A 124 -9.79 -3.79 11.59
CA TYR A 124 -9.05 -2.66 11.00
C TYR A 124 -7.65 -3.12 10.59
N GLY A 125 -6.90 -2.21 10.00
CA GLY A 125 -5.57 -2.50 9.47
C GLY A 125 -5.62 -3.07 8.06
N LYS A 126 -4.42 -3.27 7.49
CA LYS A 126 -4.24 -3.68 6.10
C LYS A 126 -4.86 -5.05 5.80
N ARG A 127 -4.97 -5.93 6.79
CA ARG A 127 -5.43 -7.31 6.62
C ARG A 127 -6.71 -7.62 7.38
N CYS A 128 -7.41 -6.61 7.90
CA CYS A 128 -8.59 -6.82 8.77
C CYS A 128 -8.24 -7.55 10.06
N GLU A 129 -7.16 -7.12 10.70
CA GLU A 129 -6.74 -7.58 12.02
C GLU A 129 -7.76 -7.23 13.13
N TYR A 130 -7.72 -7.99 14.23
CA TYR A 130 -8.58 -7.77 15.41
C TYR A 130 -8.16 -6.54 16.19
N LYS A 131 -9.10 -5.81 16.79
CA LYS A 131 -8.77 -4.64 17.60
C LYS A 131 -8.03 -5.06 18.84
N PRO A 132 -6.93 -4.39 19.21
CA PRO A 132 -6.30 -4.72 20.46
C PRO A 132 -7.31 -4.22 21.48
N SER A 133 -8.01 -5.17 22.12
CA SER A 133 -8.87 -4.89 23.25
C SER A 133 -8.03 -4.10 24.25
N LYS A 134 -8.45 -2.88 24.57
CA LYS A 134 -7.78 -2.09 25.61
C LYS A 134 -7.79 -2.81 26.95
#